data_AF-A5G452-F1
#
_entry.id   AF-A5G452-F1
#
_cell.length_a   1.000
_cell.length_b   1.000
_cell.length_c   1.000
_cell.angle_alpha   90.00
_cell.angle_beta   90.00
_cell.angle_gamma   90.00
#
_symmetry.space_group_name_H-M   'P 1'
#
loop_
_entity.id
_entity.type
_entity.pdbx_description
1 polymer ?
#
loop_
_entity_poly.entity_id
_entity_poly.type
_entity_poly.pdbx_seq_one_letter_code
_entity_poly.pdbx_strand_id
1 'polypeptide(L)'
;MERWKRRRSLKKGMGEFTMSMTFKYISRFFAALAVLLVVSVPKALWAEDLIVEHNPTDPTHFSSIQAAIDHAAIILSNPSLINTNFRVIVKADPVPYTGPITPISNVPIIGTSTAGTFISGIGAGTLISLSNVSSVAIQNFTFRGALIGITVANSSAIGITNIVFQLGTAGTAVQVQNSPATSIINNTFFGNGTAISTDSNITITNNIFSTNTTAISTQPTLTQLSYNDYFNNGTNGVTNLDAHSIPSSLVANANPLFVNAGSDFHLQPGSPCINAGNPLYPNSFDSTTFDMGAYGGPNSDILLATVTGLVSSLTTPSTIALRWNPTSNSKVTAYRVYYGTSSRNYNGTQAAEGPSPLTVPVGTTSANLSGLPLTGPAVPAVPTLTATAPLNQALQLSWTTVSGATGYRIFYSTATFDASSLPATFVDVDGGTVSSFRLSGLTNGTTYFVAVSALAQTTFFAAVTVVINSTVASNPGSANESSFSQETSQRVGPVQMSGISNLLSDFPEAIAPFPNLKSKGCFIATAAYGFYSAPQVQALRDFRDRYLMTNAPGRAFVDWYYRYGPRGAHFINAHPCLKPLVRIALFPLVYGSMLLLYASGGVKIAVLICAALASVILVQRKKLLALGGTR
;
A
#
# COMPACT_ATOMS: atom_id res chain seq x y z
N MET A 1 -42.65 66.77 25.94
CA MET A 1 -41.56 65.78 25.71
C MET A 1 -42.01 64.32 25.95
N GLU A 2 -43.29 64.00 25.76
CA GLU A 2 -43.88 62.65 25.96
C GLU A 2 -44.60 62.10 24.69
N ARG A 3 -44.70 62.89 23.61
CA ARG A 3 -45.30 62.47 22.32
C ARG A 3 -44.30 61.99 21.26
N TRP A 4 -43.00 62.03 21.55
CA TRP A 4 -41.95 61.57 20.62
C TRP A 4 -41.38 60.17 20.94
N LYS A 5 -41.81 59.55 22.06
CA LYS A 5 -41.40 58.18 22.45
C LYS A 5 -42.38 57.07 22.03
N ARG A 6 -43.63 57.39 21.63
CA ARG A 6 -44.61 56.37 21.17
C ARG A 6 -44.62 56.04 19.67
N ARG A 7 -43.92 56.81 18.81
CA ARG A 7 -43.79 56.47 17.37
C ARG A 7 -42.58 55.59 17.01
N ARG A 8 -41.69 55.29 17.97
CA ARG A 8 -40.56 54.35 17.77
C ARG A 8 -40.83 52.91 18.23
N SER A 9 -41.93 52.67 18.93
CA SER A 9 -42.31 51.32 19.40
C SER A 9 -43.09 50.51 18.34
N LEU A 10 -43.89 51.16 17.49
CA LEU A 10 -44.69 50.46 16.46
C LEU A 10 -43.97 50.22 15.11
N LYS A 11 -42.75 50.75 14.93
CA LYS A 11 -41.90 50.41 13.76
C LYS A 11 -40.84 49.34 14.06
N LYS A 12 -40.72 48.89 15.32
CA LYS A 12 -39.79 47.81 15.69
C LYS A 12 -40.42 46.41 15.64
N GLY A 13 -41.75 46.31 15.63
CA GLY A 13 -42.47 45.03 15.53
C GLY A 13 -42.88 44.57 14.12
N MET A 14 -42.72 45.42 13.09
CA MET A 14 -43.10 45.09 11.69
C MET A 14 -41.92 44.86 10.75
N GLY A 15 -40.68 45.15 11.19
CA GLY A 15 -39.46 44.84 10.44
C GLY A 15 -38.77 43.54 10.85
N GLU A 16 -39.10 42.99 12.03
CA GLU A 16 -38.53 41.71 12.50
C GLU A 16 -39.35 40.49 12.06
N PHE A 17 -40.58 40.67 11.55
CA PHE A 17 -41.40 39.56 11.05
C PHE A 17 -41.23 39.26 9.55
N THR A 18 -40.57 40.15 8.78
CA THR A 18 -40.34 39.98 7.34
C THR A 18 -38.90 39.62 6.96
N MET A 19 -37.95 39.71 7.91
CA MET A 19 -36.53 39.38 7.65
C MET A 19 -36.07 38.05 8.28
N SER A 20 -36.93 37.39 9.08
CA SER A 20 -36.69 36.03 9.60
C SER A 20 -37.18 34.93 8.65
N MET A 21 -38.18 35.21 7.81
CA MET A 21 -38.64 34.26 6.79
C MET A 21 -37.69 34.15 5.60
N THR A 22 -37.04 35.22 5.17
CA THR A 22 -36.15 35.19 3.99
C THR A 22 -34.83 34.45 4.24
N PHE A 23 -34.34 34.35 5.48
CA PHE A 23 -33.09 33.63 5.77
C PHE A 23 -33.27 32.11 5.89
N LYS A 24 -34.43 31.62 6.35
CA LYS A 24 -34.76 30.18 6.38
C LYS A 24 -35.08 29.59 5.01
N TYR A 25 -35.52 30.42 4.05
CA TYR A 25 -35.71 29.97 2.67
C TYR A 25 -34.44 30.05 1.84
N ILE A 26 -33.53 31.00 2.08
CA ILE A 26 -32.25 31.09 1.35
C ILE A 26 -31.28 29.97 1.75
N SER A 27 -31.20 29.56 3.03
CA SER A 27 -30.37 28.40 3.41
C SER A 27 -30.92 27.07 2.89
N ARG A 28 -32.26 26.96 2.78
CA ARG A 28 -32.91 25.82 2.12
C ARG A 28 -32.82 25.90 0.60
N PHE A 29 -32.70 27.08 0.01
CA PHE A 29 -32.50 27.25 -1.43
C PHE A 29 -31.06 26.93 -1.85
N PHE A 30 -30.05 27.25 -1.04
CA PHE A 30 -28.66 26.82 -1.30
C PHE A 30 -28.38 25.37 -0.91
N ALA A 31 -29.04 24.82 0.13
CA ALA A 31 -29.01 23.39 0.41
C ALA A 31 -29.78 22.57 -0.65
N ALA A 32 -30.90 23.10 -1.16
CA ALA A 32 -31.62 22.50 -2.28
C ALA A 32 -30.87 22.68 -3.61
N LEU A 33 -30.14 23.77 -3.84
CA LEU A 33 -29.33 23.94 -5.06
C LEU A 33 -28.07 23.06 -5.05
N ALA A 34 -27.50 22.74 -3.87
CA ALA A 34 -26.47 21.71 -3.74
C ALA A 34 -27.02 20.28 -3.94
N VAL A 35 -28.32 20.07 -3.72
CA VAL A 35 -29.00 18.79 -3.99
C VAL A 35 -29.57 18.73 -5.42
N LEU A 36 -29.89 19.87 -6.05
CA LEU A 36 -30.46 19.95 -7.40
C LEU A 36 -29.41 20.12 -8.51
N LEU A 37 -28.18 20.55 -8.20
CA LEU A 37 -27.06 20.58 -9.15
C LEU A 37 -26.21 19.30 -9.15
N VAL A 38 -26.61 18.28 -8.38
CA VAL A 38 -26.14 16.89 -8.49
C VAL A 38 -27.11 16.04 -9.34
N VAL A 39 -28.24 16.60 -9.76
CA VAL A 39 -29.27 15.92 -10.57
C VAL A 39 -29.44 16.66 -11.89
N SER A 40 -28.43 16.63 -12.76
CA SER A 40 -28.56 16.91 -14.21
C SER A 40 -27.26 16.71 -14.99
N VAL A 41 -26.44 15.73 -14.59
CA VAL A 41 -25.76 14.93 -15.63
C VAL A 41 -26.76 13.84 -15.98
N PRO A 42 -27.08 13.58 -17.26
CA PRO A 42 -27.83 12.38 -17.60
C PRO A 42 -26.97 11.20 -17.14
N LYS A 43 -27.29 10.63 -15.98
CA LYS A 43 -26.82 9.33 -15.52
C LYS A 43 -27.44 8.28 -16.44
N ALA A 44 -26.95 8.22 -17.66
CA ALA A 44 -27.04 6.99 -18.43
C ALA A 44 -26.11 5.99 -17.72
N LEU A 45 -26.71 4.96 -17.11
CA LEU A 45 -26.18 3.60 -17.07
C LEU A 45 -24.81 3.34 -16.39
N TRP A 46 -24.58 3.76 -15.14
CA TRP A 46 -23.41 3.25 -14.39
C TRP A 46 -23.90 2.31 -13.28
N ALA A 47 -23.65 1.02 -13.45
CA ALA A 47 -23.81 0.04 -12.38
C ALA A 47 -22.81 0.37 -11.26
N GLU A 48 -23.20 0.18 -10.01
CA GLU A 48 -22.33 0.31 -8.84
C GLU A 48 -21.40 -0.91 -8.74
N ASP A 49 -20.11 -0.65 -8.55
CA ASP A 49 -19.06 -1.66 -8.49
C ASP A 49 -18.92 -2.16 -7.05
N LEU A 50 -19.26 -3.43 -6.84
CA LEU A 50 -18.99 -4.13 -5.60
C LEU A 50 -17.63 -4.80 -5.71
N ILE A 51 -16.61 -4.14 -5.17
CA ILE A 51 -15.21 -4.54 -5.32
C ILE A 51 -14.88 -5.66 -4.31
N VAL A 52 -14.30 -6.75 -4.80
CA VAL A 52 -13.90 -7.92 -4.01
C VAL A 52 -12.37 -8.08 -4.00
N GLU A 53 -11.78 -8.24 -2.81
CA GLU A 53 -10.35 -8.51 -2.59
C GLU A 53 -10.14 -9.23 -1.24
N HIS A 54 -9.13 -10.12 -1.09
CA HIS A 54 -8.98 -10.96 0.12
C HIS A 54 -8.80 -10.19 1.43
N ASN A 55 -8.14 -9.02 1.40
CA ASN A 55 -7.83 -8.21 2.59
C ASN A 55 -8.17 -6.74 2.36
N PRO A 56 -9.46 -6.37 2.36
CA PRO A 56 -9.87 -5.01 2.04
C PRO A 56 -9.46 -4.05 3.14
N THR A 57 -8.75 -2.98 2.76
CA THR A 57 -8.48 -1.83 3.64
C THR A 57 -9.56 -0.77 3.56
N ASP A 58 -10.31 -0.76 2.44
CA ASP A 58 -11.47 0.11 2.26
C ASP A 58 -12.72 -0.58 2.84
N PRO A 59 -13.47 0.07 3.74
CA PRO A 59 -14.68 -0.51 4.34
C PRO A 59 -15.82 -0.73 3.32
N THR A 60 -15.73 -0.19 2.11
CA THR A 60 -16.70 -0.38 1.03
C THR A 60 -16.43 -1.62 0.17
N HIS A 61 -15.29 -2.30 0.37
CA HIS A 61 -14.92 -3.51 -0.36
C HIS A 61 -15.30 -4.78 0.41
N PHE A 62 -15.44 -5.89 -0.33
CA PHE A 62 -15.85 -7.18 0.19
C PHE A 62 -14.69 -8.18 0.20
N SER A 63 -14.61 -8.99 1.25
CA SER A 63 -13.60 -10.05 1.37
C SER A 63 -13.91 -11.32 0.59
N SER A 64 -15.15 -11.47 0.09
CA SER A 64 -15.56 -12.61 -0.73
C SER A 64 -16.61 -12.23 -1.76
N ILE A 65 -16.67 -13.02 -2.84
CA ILE A 65 -17.64 -12.84 -3.94
C ILE A 65 -19.07 -12.99 -3.41
N GLN A 66 -19.32 -13.99 -2.56
CA GLN A 66 -20.66 -14.21 -2.01
C GLN A 66 -21.10 -13.05 -1.11
N ALA A 67 -20.20 -12.45 -0.32
CA ALA A 67 -20.54 -11.30 0.51
C ALA A 67 -20.98 -10.08 -0.32
N ALA A 68 -20.34 -9.85 -1.47
CA ALA A 68 -20.76 -8.79 -2.40
C ALA A 68 -22.14 -9.08 -3.00
N ILE A 69 -22.41 -10.33 -3.38
CA ILE A 69 -23.73 -10.75 -3.90
C ILE A 69 -24.82 -10.58 -2.85
N ASP A 70 -24.56 -11.01 -1.62
CA ASP A 70 -25.52 -10.88 -0.50
C ASP A 70 -25.85 -9.41 -0.23
N HIS A 71 -24.85 -8.53 -0.34
CA HIS A 71 -25.06 -7.09 -0.23
C HIS A 71 -25.97 -6.54 -1.35
N ALA A 72 -25.72 -6.91 -2.60
CA ALA A 72 -26.59 -6.54 -3.73
C ALA A 72 -28.02 -7.06 -3.52
N ALA A 73 -28.17 -8.32 -3.07
CA ALA A 73 -29.47 -8.93 -2.82
C ALA A 73 -30.28 -8.15 -1.76
N ILE A 74 -29.63 -7.73 -0.67
CA ILE A 74 -30.26 -6.93 0.38
C ILE A 74 -30.78 -5.61 -0.20
N ILE A 75 -29.98 -4.91 -1.00
CA ILE A 75 -30.39 -3.62 -1.57
C ILE A 75 -31.54 -3.80 -2.57
N LEU A 76 -31.42 -4.79 -3.46
CA LEU A 76 -32.43 -5.07 -4.49
C LEU A 76 -33.74 -5.60 -3.91
N SER A 77 -33.74 -6.13 -2.69
CA SER A 77 -34.97 -6.49 -1.98
C SER A 77 -35.84 -5.29 -1.60
N ASN A 78 -35.27 -4.07 -1.62
CA ASN A 78 -36.00 -2.84 -1.34
C ASN A 78 -36.70 -2.32 -2.61
N PRO A 79 -38.05 -2.26 -2.66
CA PRO A 79 -38.80 -1.82 -3.84
C PRO A 79 -38.46 -0.39 -4.30
N SER A 80 -37.98 0.45 -3.38
CA SER A 80 -37.58 1.83 -3.69
C SER A 80 -36.19 1.94 -4.35
N LEU A 81 -35.39 0.87 -4.31
CA LEU A 81 -34.03 0.81 -4.84
C LEU A 81 -33.89 -0.23 -5.97
N ILE A 82 -34.98 -0.81 -6.45
CA ILE A 82 -34.99 -1.86 -7.49
C ILE A 82 -34.38 -1.42 -8.83
N ASN A 83 -34.24 -0.11 -9.06
CA ASN A 83 -33.61 0.47 -10.24
C ASN A 83 -32.09 0.69 -10.06
N THR A 84 -31.49 0.22 -8.96
CA THR A 84 -30.03 0.19 -8.80
C THR A 84 -29.46 -0.98 -9.59
N ASN A 85 -28.43 -0.72 -10.40
CA ASN A 85 -27.71 -1.77 -11.12
C ASN A 85 -26.40 -2.02 -10.37
N PHE A 86 -26.06 -3.29 -10.12
CA PHE A 86 -24.79 -3.67 -9.48
C PHE A 86 -23.95 -4.50 -10.44
N ARG A 87 -22.64 -4.43 -10.29
CA ARG A 87 -21.69 -5.40 -10.85
C ARG A 87 -20.67 -5.80 -9.78
N VAL A 88 -20.37 -7.09 -9.69
CA VAL A 88 -19.34 -7.60 -8.78
C VAL A 88 -18.01 -7.61 -9.52
N ILE A 89 -17.04 -6.84 -9.04
CA ILE A 89 -15.70 -6.72 -9.62
C ILE A 89 -14.68 -7.43 -8.73
N VAL A 90 -14.08 -8.50 -9.23
CA VAL A 90 -13.17 -9.34 -8.45
C VAL A 90 -11.72 -9.03 -8.82
N LYS A 91 -10.95 -8.50 -7.86
CA LYS A 91 -9.55 -8.15 -8.10
C LYS A 91 -8.68 -9.37 -8.30
N ALA A 92 -7.71 -9.27 -9.20
CA ALA A 92 -6.68 -10.27 -9.40
C ALA A 92 -5.85 -10.44 -8.12
N ASP A 93 -5.63 -11.69 -7.72
CA ASP A 93 -4.88 -12.08 -6.53
C ASP A 93 -4.22 -13.45 -6.80
N PRO A 94 -2.94 -13.66 -6.44
CA PRO A 94 -2.31 -14.98 -6.51
C PRO A 94 -3.04 -16.07 -5.71
N VAL A 95 -3.75 -15.69 -4.65
CA VAL A 95 -4.60 -16.58 -3.85
C VAL A 95 -5.95 -16.74 -4.54
N PRO A 96 -6.40 -17.98 -4.82
CA PRO A 96 -7.71 -18.17 -5.43
C PRO A 96 -8.84 -17.75 -4.51
N TYR A 97 -9.90 -17.19 -5.09
CA TYR A 97 -11.19 -17.09 -4.44
C TYR A 97 -11.82 -18.48 -4.38
N THR A 98 -12.66 -18.72 -3.37
CA THR A 98 -13.28 -20.04 -3.14
C THR A 98 -14.79 -19.94 -3.14
N GLY A 99 -15.45 -21.01 -3.59
CA GLY A 99 -16.90 -21.16 -3.59
C GLY A 99 -17.44 -21.92 -2.36
N PRO A 100 -18.75 -22.17 -2.32
CA PRO A 100 -19.72 -22.00 -3.40
C PRO A 100 -20.19 -20.54 -3.58
N ILE A 101 -20.51 -20.16 -4.82
CA ILE A 101 -21.05 -18.85 -5.21
C ILE A 101 -22.43 -19.04 -5.82
N THR A 102 -23.41 -18.25 -5.37
CA THR A 102 -24.81 -18.32 -5.81
C THR A 102 -25.23 -16.96 -6.39
N PRO A 103 -25.05 -16.72 -7.70
CA PRO A 103 -25.41 -15.46 -8.34
C PRO A 103 -26.91 -15.15 -8.27
N ILE A 104 -27.26 -13.86 -8.38
CA ILE A 104 -28.64 -13.36 -8.47
C ILE A 104 -28.87 -12.66 -9.82
N SER A 105 -30.14 -12.57 -10.24
CA SER A 105 -30.49 -11.98 -11.53
C SER A 105 -30.00 -10.53 -11.70
N ASN A 106 -29.60 -10.18 -12.91
CA ASN A 106 -29.14 -8.84 -13.33
C ASN A 106 -27.83 -8.36 -12.68
N VAL A 107 -27.10 -9.21 -11.95
CA VAL A 107 -25.81 -8.86 -11.34
C VAL A 107 -24.68 -9.65 -12.00
N PRO A 108 -23.92 -9.05 -12.94
CA PRO A 108 -22.74 -9.71 -13.51
C PRO A 108 -21.60 -9.81 -12.50
N ILE A 109 -20.79 -10.86 -12.65
CA ILE A 109 -19.60 -11.14 -11.85
C ILE A 109 -18.40 -11.17 -12.80
N ILE A 110 -17.48 -10.23 -12.60
CA ILE A 110 -16.42 -9.93 -13.55
C ILE A 110 -15.09 -9.92 -12.81
N GLY A 111 -14.17 -10.79 -13.21
CA GLY A 111 -12.78 -10.71 -12.79
C GLY A 111 -12.06 -9.55 -13.48
N THR A 112 -11.09 -8.97 -12.79
CA THR A 112 -10.26 -7.90 -13.37
C THR A 112 -9.22 -8.43 -14.36
N SER A 113 -8.90 -9.72 -14.29
CA SER A 113 -8.10 -10.40 -15.32
C SER A 113 -8.25 -11.92 -15.26
N THR A 114 -8.59 -12.55 -16.38
CA THR A 114 -8.60 -13.99 -16.63
C THR A 114 -7.31 -14.66 -16.16
N ALA A 115 -6.14 -14.07 -16.42
CA ALA A 115 -4.84 -14.61 -16.03
C ALA A 115 -4.50 -14.39 -14.54
N GLY A 116 -5.20 -13.49 -13.85
CA GLY A 116 -4.89 -13.08 -12.48
C GLY A 116 -6.00 -13.32 -11.46
N THR A 117 -7.21 -13.64 -11.90
CA THR A 117 -8.39 -13.83 -11.04
C THR A 117 -8.78 -15.30 -11.05
N PHE A 118 -8.41 -16.01 -9.98
CA PHE A 118 -8.59 -17.46 -9.87
C PHE A 118 -9.80 -17.82 -9.00
N ILE A 119 -10.56 -18.82 -9.41
CA ILE A 119 -11.57 -19.48 -8.56
C ILE A 119 -11.17 -20.95 -8.41
N SER A 120 -11.04 -21.42 -7.18
CA SER A 120 -10.65 -22.81 -6.90
C SER A 120 -11.59 -23.50 -5.94
N GLY A 121 -11.80 -24.80 -6.16
CA GLY A 121 -12.54 -25.67 -5.26
C GLY A 121 -11.63 -26.36 -4.26
N ILE A 122 -12.20 -26.77 -3.12
CA ILE A 122 -11.53 -27.60 -2.10
C ILE A 122 -11.98 -29.08 -2.16
N GLY A 123 -12.58 -29.55 -3.25
CA GLY A 123 -13.06 -30.93 -3.37
C GLY A 123 -14.24 -31.14 -4.34
N ALA A 124 -15.17 -32.03 -3.95
CA ALA A 124 -16.24 -32.61 -4.79
C ALA A 124 -17.49 -31.71 -5.03
N GLY A 125 -17.35 -30.38 -4.95
CA GLY A 125 -18.48 -29.43 -5.04
C GLY A 125 -18.55 -28.65 -6.36
N THR A 126 -19.67 -27.94 -6.55
CA THR A 126 -19.88 -26.95 -7.61
C THR A 126 -19.35 -25.58 -7.17
N LEU A 127 -18.60 -24.88 -8.02
CA LEU A 127 -18.07 -23.55 -7.70
C LEU A 127 -19.11 -22.45 -7.84
N ILE A 128 -19.84 -22.40 -8.96
CA ILE A 128 -20.90 -21.42 -9.21
C ILE A 128 -22.20 -22.12 -9.59
N SER A 129 -23.29 -21.80 -8.88
CA SER A 129 -24.61 -22.38 -9.10
C SER A 129 -25.62 -21.31 -9.49
N LEU A 130 -25.96 -21.23 -10.78
CA LEU A 130 -27.04 -20.40 -11.31
C LEU A 130 -28.32 -21.24 -11.40
N SER A 131 -29.35 -20.87 -10.63
CA SER A 131 -30.62 -21.61 -10.60
C SER A 131 -31.79 -20.63 -10.52
N ASN A 132 -32.69 -20.68 -11.50
CA ASN A 132 -33.85 -19.77 -11.61
C ASN A 132 -33.46 -18.28 -11.66
N VAL A 133 -32.38 -17.95 -12.37
CA VAL A 133 -31.88 -16.57 -12.52
C VAL A 133 -31.87 -16.12 -13.97
N SER A 134 -31.82 -14.81 -14.18
CA SER A 134 -31.74 -14.22 -15.51
C SER A 134 -30.76 -13.07 -15.62
N SER A 135 -30.24 -12.85 -16.83
CA SER A 135 -29.36 -11.71 -17.15
C SER A 135 -28.09 -11.67 -16.29
N VAL A 136 -27.41 -12.82 -16.15
CA VAL A 136 -26.16 -12.93 -15.38
C VAL A 136 -25.02 -13.21 -16.34
N ALA A 137 -23.94 -12.44 -16.23
CA ALA A 137 -22.69 -12.70 -16.94
C ALA A 137 -21.58 -13.06 -15.96
N ILE A 138 -20.83 -14.12 -16.27
CA ILE A 138 -19.62 -14.53 -15.57
C ILE A 138 -18.45 -14.35 -16.53
N GLN A 139 -17.48 -13.51 -16.16
CA GLN A 139 -16.42 -13.10 -17.08
C GLN A 139 -15.03 -12.99 -16.44
N ASN A 140 -13.98 -13.26 -17.20
CA ASN A 140 -12.57 -12.98 -16.88
C ASN A 140 -12.03 -13.73 -15.65
N PHE A 141 -12.14 -15.06 -15.67
CA PHE A 141 -11.68 -15.92 -14.58
C PHE A 141 -10.84 -17.11 -15.06
N THR A 142 -9.99 -17.65 -14.19
CA THR A 142 -9.41 -18.98 -14.35
C THR A 142 -9.92 -19.91 -13.24
N PHE A 143 -10.65 -20.95 -13.63
CA PHE A 143 -11.18 -21.97 -12.74
C PHE A 143 -10.21 -23.14 -12.60
N ARG A 144 -9.88 -23.51 -11.35
CA ARG A 144 -8.95 -24.60 -11.03
C ARG A 144 -9.59 -25.59 -10.06
N GLY A 145 -9.50 -26.89 -10.37
CA GLY A 145 -9.83 -27.98 -9.46
C GLY A 145 -11.21 -27.92 -8.81
N ALA A 146 -12.21 -28.55 -9.44
CA ALA A 146 -13.55 -28.74 -8.88
C ALA A 146 -14.25 -29.92 -9.55
N LEU A 147 -15.30 -30.46 -8.92
CA LEU A 147 -16.15 -31.45 -9.59
C LEU A 147 -16.99 -30.78 -10.68
N ILE A 148 -17.53 -29.59 -10.39
CA ILE A 148 -18.27 -28.78 -11.37
C ILE A 148 -17.83 -27.32 -11.26
N GLY A 149 -17.51 -26.70 -12.40
CA GLY A 149 -17.16 -25.27 -12.46
C GLY A 149 -18.40 -24.40 -12.32
N ILE A 150 -19.24 -24.41 -13.35
CA ILE A 150 -20.48 -23.63 -13.38
C ILE A 150 -21.66 -24.56 -13.70
N THR A 151 -22.70 -24.54 -12.86
CA THR A 151 -24.00 -25.13 -13.16
C THR A 151 -25.00 -24.03 -13.50
N VAL A 152 -25.77 -24.21 -14.57
CA VAL A 152 -26.86 -23.34 -15.01
C VAL A 152 -28.14 -24.17 -15.12
N ALA A 153 -29.14 -23.89 -14.29
CA ALA A 153 -30.40 -24.62 -14.25
C ALA A 153 -31.61 -23.67 -14.33
N ASN A 154 -32.58 -23.98 -15.20
CA ASN A 154 -33.83 -23.22 -15.34
C ASN A 154 -33.63 -21.69 -15.44
N SER A 155 -32.60 -21.27 -16.17
CA SER A 155 -32.13 -19.88 -16.21
C SER A 155 -32.10 -19.35 -17.65
N SER A 156 -32.10 -18.01 -17.81
CA SER A 156 -32.19 -17.37 -19.14
C SER A 156 -31.26 -16.17 -19.28
N ALA A 157 -30.75 -15.90 -20.48
CA ALA A 157 -29.81 -14.79 -20.73
C ALA A 157 -28.55 -14.90 -19.84
N ILE A 158 -27.91 -16.06 -19.90
CA ILE A 158 -26.68 -16.35 -19.15
C ILE A 158 -25.48 -16.24 -20.09
N GLY A 159 -24.49 -15.43 -19.71
CA GLY A 159 -23.23 -15.26 -20.45
C GLY A 159 -22.06 -15.86 -19.69
N ILE A 160 -21.31 -16.75 -20.32
CA ILE A 160 -20.07 -17.34 -19.78
C ILE A 160 -18.97 -17.02 -20.79
N THR A 161 -18.13 -16.03 -20.46
CA THR A 161 -17.18 -15.49 -21.45
C THR A 161 -15.81 -15.23 -20.90
N ASN A 162 -14.76 -15.45 -21.69
CA ASN A 162 -13.39 -15.11 -21.33
C ASN A 162 -12.93 -15.84 -20.06
N ILE A 163 -13.20 -17.15 -20.00
CA ILE A 163 -12.86 -17.99 -18.87
C ILE A 163 -11.94 -19.14 -19.30
N VAL A 164 -10.92 -19.39 -18.48
CA VAL A 164 -10.13 -20.63 -18.55
C VAL A 164 -10.72 -21.65 -17.57
N PHE A 165 -11.06 -22.83 -18.05
CA PHE A 165 -11.48 -23.96 -17.23
C PHE A 165 -10.42 -25.07 -17.21
N GLN A 166 -9.84 -25.31 -16.03
CA GLN A 166 -8.86 -26.36 -15.78
C GLN A 166 -9.22 -27.12 -14.49
N LEU A 167 -10.28 -27.91 -14.56
CA LEU A 167 -10.83 -28.61 -13.38
C LEU A 167 -10.21 -29.98 -13.12
N GLY A 168 -9.50 -30.54 -14.09
CA GLY A 168 -8.95 -31.89 -14.06
C GLY A 168 -9.90 -32.93 -14.65
N THR A 169 -9.38 -34.15 -14.84
CA THR A 169 -10.05 -35.22 -15.62
C THR A 169 -11.33 -35.78 -15.00
N ALA A 170 -11.61 -35.48 -13.73
CA ALA A 170 -12.87 -35.82 -13.07
C ALA A 170 -13.91 -34.67 -13.10
N GLY A 171 -13.49 -33.46 -13.49
CA GLY A 171 -14.31 -32.26 -13.43
C GLY A 171 -15.17 -32.02 -14.68
N THR A 172 -16.34 -31.43 -14.47
CA THR A 172 -17.20 -30.87 -15.53
C THR A 172 -17.10 -29.35 -15.52
N ALA A 173 -16.58 -28.72 -16.57
CA ALA A 173 -16.35 -27.27 -16.56
C ALA A 173 -17.66 -26.47 -16.53
N VAL A 174 -18.58 -26.74 -17.45
CA VAL A 174 -19.90 -26.11 -17.48
C VAL A 174 -20.99 -27.16 -17.67
N GLN A 175 -22.01 -27.12 -16.81
CA GLN A 175 -23.21 -27.96 -16.89
C GLN A 175 -24.45 -27.08 -17.08
N VAL A 176 -25.21 -27.32 -18.15
CA VAL A 176 -26.41 -26.54 -18.48
C VAL A 176 -27.64 -27.45 -18.54
N GLN A 177 -28.68 -27.09 -17.79
CA GLN A 177 -29.94 -27.82 -17.65
C GLN A 177 -31.14 -26.89 -17.88
N ASN A 178 -32.02 -27.25 -18.80
CA ASN A 178 -33.24 -26.50 -19.14
C ASN A 178 -33.02 -24.97 -19.26
N SER A 179 -31.96 -24.56 -19.97
CA SER A 179 -31.51 -23.16 -20.04
C SER A 179 -30.99 -22.79 -21.45
N PRO A 180 -31.85 -22.80 -22.48
CA PRO A 180 -31.44 -22.64 -23.88
C PRO A 180 -30.89 -21.24 -24.22
N ALA A 181 -31.21 -20.22 -23.43
CA ALA A 181 -30.68 -18.86 -23.60
C ALA A 181 -29.32 -18.65 -22.90
N THR A 182 -28.49 -19.70 -22.84
CA THR A 182 -27.12 -19.65 -22.32
C THR A 182 -26.15 -19.48 -23.49
N SER A 183 -25.12 -18.65 -23.30
CA SER A 183 -24.06 -18.40 -24.27
C SER A 183 -22.69 -18.66 -23.65
N ILE A 184 -21.86 -19.45 -24.35
CA ILE A 184 -20.51 -19.83 -23.95
C ILE A 184 -19.56 -19.36 -25.06
N ILE A 185 -18.87 -18.25 -24.82
CA ILE A 185 -18.14 -17.50 -25.84
C ILE A 185 -16.72 -17.17 -25.40
N ASN A 186 -15.70 -17.30 -26.27
CA ASN A 186 -14.32 -16.94 -25.95
C ASN A 186 -13.80 -17.63 -24.68
N ASN A 187 -13.97 -18.95 -24.52
CA ASN A 187 -13.44 -19.67 -23.36
C ASN A 187 -12.36 -20.66 -23.78
N THR A 188 -11.47 -21.00 -22.86
CA THR A 188 -10.48 -22.07 -23.04
C THR A 188 -10.77 -23.19 -22.05
N PHE A 189 -11.11 -24.37 -22.56
CA PHE A 189 -11.34 -25.57 -21.78
C PHE A 189 -10.14 -26.50 -21.92
N PHE A 190 -9.36 -26.63 -20.84
CA PHE A 190 -8.11 -27.40 -20.86
C PHE A 190 -8.09 -28.51 -19.81
N GLY A 191 -7.91 -29.76 -20.24
CA GLY A 191 -7.67 -30.88 -19.34
C GLY A 191 -8.84 -31.25 -18.42
N ASN A 192 -10.08 -31.00 -18.84
CA ASN A 192 -11.28 -31.34 -18.06
C ASN A 192 -11.75 -32.77 -18.38
N GLY A 193 -12.50 -33.37 -17.46
CA GLY A 193 -13.25 -34.60 -17.75
C GLY A 193 -14.30 -34.34 -18.82
N THR A 194 -15.22 -33.41 -18.55
CA THR A 194 -16.16 -32.90 -19.55
C THR A 194 -16.06 -31.39 -19.62
N ALA A 195 -15.82 -30.80 -20.78
CA ALA A 195 -15.78 -29.34 -20.87
C ALA A 195 -17.19 -28.75 -20.79
N ILE A 196 -18.12 -29.18 -21.65
CA ILE A 196 -19.52 -28.74 -21.61
C ILE A 196 -20.45 -29.95 -21.55
N SER A 197 -21.38 -29.96 -20.60
CA SER A 197 -22.50 -30.91 -20.54
C SER A 197 -23.80 -30.15 -20.66
N THR A 198 -24.66 -30.48 -21.63
CA THR A 198 -25.92 -29.76 -21.82
C THR A 198 -27.09 -30.63 -22.28
N ASP A 199 -28.29 -30.33 -21.78
CA ASP A 199 -29.57 -30.83 -22.30
C ASP A 199 -30.30 -29.82 -23.21
N SER A 200 -29.68 -28.67 -23.45
CA SER A 200 -30.30 -27.49 -24.08
C SER A 200 -29.53 -27.09 -25.34
N ASN A 201 -30.24 -26.57 -26.36
CA ASN A 201 -29.61 -26.02 -27.56
C ASN A 201 -29.09 -24.60 -27.28
N ILE A 202 -27.85 -24.50 -26.82
CA ILE A 202 -27.18 -23.26 -26.38
C ILE A 202 -26.20 -22.73 -27.44
N THR A 203 -25.79 -21.47 -27.31
CA THR A 203 -24.75 -20.87 -28.17
C THR A 203 -23.36 -21.24 -27.64
N ILE A 204 -22.54 -21.87 -28.49
CA ILE A 204 -21.14 -22.22 -28.20
C ILE A 204 -20.27 -21.72 -29.35
N THR A 205 -19.53 -20.64 -29.13
CA THR A 205 -18.71 -20.04 -30.20
C THR A 205 -17.40 -19.45 -29.73
N ASN A 206 -16.40 -19.45 -30.59
CA ASN A 206 -15.10 -18.84 -30.34
C ASN A 206 -14.32 -19.43 -29.16
N ASN A 207 -14.56 -20.71 -28.82
CA ASN A 207 -13.90 -21.39 -27.71
C ASN A 207 -12.75 -22.30 -28.19
N ILE A 208 -11.81 -22.58 -27.28
CA ILE A 208 -10.76 -23.60 -27.49
C ILE A 208 -11.02 -24.77 -26.55
N PHE A 209 -11.19 -25.97 -27.10
CA PHE A 209 -11.30 -27.24 -26.38
C PHE A 209 -10.02 -28.04 -26.58
N SER A 210 -9.17 -28.10 -25.55
CA SER A 210 -7.86 -28.73 -25.65
C SER A 210 -7.67 -29.78 -24.56
N THR A 211 -7.29 -31.01 -24.95
CA THR A 211 -6.91 -32.10 -24.01
C THR A 211 -7.99 -32.53 -23.00
N ASN A 212 -9.28 -32.31 -23.29
CA ASN A 212 -10.37 -32.79 -22.44
C ASN A 212 -10.69 -34.27 -22.73
N THR A 213 -11.20 -35.02 -21.76
CA THR A 213 -11.70 -36.38 -22.03
C THR A 213 -12.89 -36.31 -22.99
N THR A 214 -13.84 -35.42 -22.71
CA THR A 214 -14.98 -35.08 -23.57
C THR A 214 -15.07 -33.57 -23.74
N ALA A 215 -15.05 -33.06 -24.98
CA ALA A 215 -15.27 -31.63 -25.22
C ALA A 215 -16.73 -31.25 -24.95
N ILE A 216 -17.69 -31.85 -25.66
CA ILE A 216 -19.11 -31.52 -25.50
C ILE A 216 -19.92 -32.80 -25.33
N SER A 217 -20.60 -32.94 -24.20
CA SER A 217 -21.65 -33.93 -23.97
C SER A 217 -23.00 -33.24 -24.14
N THR A 218 -23.81 -33.69 -25.10
CA THR A 218 -25.09 -33.06 -25.43
C THR A 218 -26.20 -34.08 -25.62
N GLN A 219 -27.41 -33.78 -25.14
CA GLN A 219 -28.62 -34.54 -25.44
C GLN A 219 -29.32 -34.08 -26.75
N PRO A 220 -29.52 -32.76 -27.00
CA PRO A 220 -30.04 -32.29 -28.27
C PRO A 220 -28.94 -32.18 -29.34
N THR A 221 -29.36 -32.03 -30.60
CA THR A 221 -28.46 -31.55 -31.66
C THR A 221 -28.23 -30.06 -31.48
N LEU A 222 -26.96 -29.64 -31.40
CA LEU A 222 -26.60 -28.24 -31.27
C LEU A 222 -26.62 -27.56 -32.64
N THR A 223 -27.35 -26.45 -32.73
CA THR A 223 -27.50 -25.67 -33.99
C THR A 223 -26.73 -24.35 -33.96
N GLN A 224 -26.23 -23.95 -32.79
CA GLN A 224 -25.51 -22.70 -32.57
C GLN A 224 -24.07 -22.97 -32.13
N LEU A 225 -23.39 -23.82 -32.88
CA LEU A 225 -22.01 -24.23 -32.65
C LEU A 225 -21.14 -23.74 -33.81
N SER A 226 -20.22 -22.80 -33.57
CA SER A 226 -19.37 -22.25 -34.64
C SER A 226 -18.06 -21.64 -34.14
N TYR A 227 -17.02 -21.63 -34.98
CA TYR A 227 -15.71 -21.04 -34.65
C TYR A 227 -15.11 -21.62 -33.36
N ASN A 228 -15.01 -22.94 -33.20
CA ASN A 228 -14.37 -23.53 -32.03
C ASN A 228 -13.16 -24.38 -32.45
N ASP A 229 -12.10 -24.35 -31.64
CA ASP A 229 -10.96 -25.25 -31.79
C ASP A 229 -11.14 -26.51 -30.93
N TYR A 230 -10.80 -27.67 -31.49
CA TYR A 230 -10.91 -28.99 -30.89
C TYR A 230 -9.60 -29.74 -31.04
N PHE A 231 -8.70 -29.51 -30.11
CA PHE A 231 -7.37 -30.10 -30.12
C PHE A 231 -7.20 -31.21 -29.09
N ASN A 232 -6.83 -32.41 -29.57
CA ASN A 232 -6.43 -33.54 -28.72
C ASN A 232 -7.42 -33.91 -27.60
N ASN A 233 -8.73 -33.77 -27.82
CA ASN A 233 -9.74 -34.27 -26.90
C ASN A 233 -9.93 -35.78 -27.08
N GLY A 234 -10.28 -36.51 -26.02
CA GLY A 234 -10.60 -37.94 -26.11
C GLY A 234 -11.80 -38.20 -27.02
N THR A 235 -12.81 -37.33 -26.93
CA THR A 235 -13.88 -37.20 -27.91
C THR A 235 -14.37 -35.75 -27.97
N ASN A 236 -14.75 -35.27 -29.16
CA ASN A 236 -15.41 -33.98 -29.30
C ASN A 236 -16.88 -34.05 -28.84
N GLY A 237 -17.49 -35.23 -28.91
CA GLY A 237 -18.90 -35.50 -28.59
C GLY A 237 -19.93 -34.80 -29.50
N VAL A 238 -19.45 -34.09 -30.51
CA VAL A 238 -20.21 -33.51 -31.62
C VAL A 238 -19.51 -33.86 -32.95
N THR A 239 -20.29 -34.10 -34.00
CA THR A 239 -19.78 -34.61 -35.29
C THR A 239 -19.86 -33.59 -36.43
N ASN A 240 -20.82 -32.66 -36.39
CA ASN A 240 -20.98 -31.61 -37.40
C ASN A 240 -20.30 -30.32 -36.94
N LEU A 241 -18.98 -30.26 -37.10
CA LEU A 241 -18.22 -29.02 -36.90
C LEU A 241 -18.47 -28.08 -38.09
N ASP A 242 -18.65 -26.78 -37.83
CA ASP A 242 -18.82 -25.80 -38.90
C ASP A 242 -17.50 -25.57 -39.67
N ALA A 243 -17.58 -24.91 -40.82
CA ALA A 243 -16.40 -24.68 -41.66
C ALA A 243 -15.31 -23.81 -41.01
N HIS A 244 -15.68 -23.01 -40.00
CA HIS A 244 -14.76 -22.11 -39.28
C HIS A 244 -14.20 -22.72 -37.99
N SER A 245 -14.68 -23.90 -37.59
CA SER A 245 -14.08 -24.64 -36.47
C SER A 245 -12.76 -25.29 -36.89
N ILE A 246 -11.95 -25.66 -35.91
CA ILE A 246 -10.69 -26.37 -36.10
C ILE A 246 -10.81 -27.71 -35.36
N PRO A 247 -10.66 -28.87 -36.01
CA PRO A 247 -10.49 -29.04 -37.45
C PRO A 247 -11.75 -28.73 -38.26
N SER A 248 -11.55 -28.38 -39.52
CA SER A 248 -12.58 -28.37 -40.58
C SER A 248 -12.03 -28.99 -41.87
N SER A 249 -12.81 -28.91 -42.96
CA SER A 249 -12.32 -29.25 -44.30
C SER A 249 -11.20 -28.32 -44.79
N LEU A 250 -11.06 -27.14 -44.19
CA LEU A 250 -10.07 -26.13 -44.58
C LEU A 250 -8.84 -26.12 -43.68
N VAL A 251 -9.01 -26.45 -42.39
CA VAL A 251 -7.94 -26.40 -41.39
C VAL A 251 -7.83 -27.77 -40.73
N ALA A 252 -6.68 -28.42 -40.87
CA ALA A 252 -6.41 -29.67 -40.18
C ALA A 252 -6.34 -29.47 -38.66
N ASN A 253 -6.54 -30.56 -37.91
CA ASN A 253 -6.43 -30.51 -36.45
C ASN A 253 -4.99 -30.11 -36.07
N ALA A 254 -4.84 -28.97 -35.40
CA ALA A 254 -3.56 -28.36 -35.11
C ALA A 254 -3.52 -27.84 -33.67
N ASN A 255 -2.32 -27.86 -33.08
CA ASN A 255 -2.15 -27.42 -31.70
C ASN A 255 -2.45 -25.91 -31.58
N PRO A 256 -3.24 -25.46 -30.58
CA PRO A 256 -3.50 -24.04 -30.35
C PRO A 256 -2.24 -23.24 -29.95
N LEU A 257 -1.11 -23.89 -29.66
CA LEU A 257 0.17 -23.28 -29.30
C LEU A 257 0.07 -22.30 -28.14
N PHE A 258 -0.35 -22.79 -26.97
CA PHE A 258 -0.32 -21.99 -25.75
C PHE A 258 1.11 -21.64 -25.32
N VAL A 259 1.32 -20.44 -24.74
CA VAL A 259 2.61 -20.00 -24.20
C VAL A 259 3.16 -21.03 -23.21
N ASN A 260 2.34 -21.46 -22.25
CA ASN A 260 2.67 -22.54 -21.33
C ASN A 260 1.42 -23.30 -20.91
N ALA A 261 1.12 -24.40 -21.61
CA ALA A 261 -0.06 -25.22 -21.35
C ALA A 261 -0.17 -25.62 -19.86
N GLY A 262 -1.27 -25.21 -19.22
CA GLY A 262 -1.54 -25.46 -17.79
C GLY A 262 -1.25 -24.30 -16.85
N SER A 263 -0.62 -23.21 -17.31
CA SER A 263 -0.42 -21.99 -16.51
C SER A 263 -0.65 -20.70 -17.29
N ASP A 264 -0.32 -20.67 -18.58
CA ASP A 264 -0.48 -19.52 -19.46
C ASP A 264 -1.08 -19.97 -20.80
N PHE A 265 -2.35 -19.62 -21.02
CA PHE A 265 -3.12 -19.99 -22.19
C PHE A 265 -3.21 -18.88 -23.26
N HIS A 266 -2.35 -17.86 -23.18
CA HIS A 266 -2.16 -16.96 -24.32
C HIS A 266 -1.62 -17.75 -25.52
N LEU A 267 -1.99 -17.34 -26.73
CA LEU A 267 -1.55 -17.97 -27.97
C LEU A 267 -0.15 -17.49 -28.37
N GLN A 268 0.70 -18.41 -28.80
CA GLN A 268 2.00 -18.11 -29.40
C GLN A 268 1.85 -17.68 -30.88
N PRO A 269 2.82 -16.91 -31.42
CA PRO A 269 2.87 -16.62 -32.85
C PRO A 269 2.80 -17.89 -33.70
N GLY A 270 1.96 -17.86 -34.74
CA GLY A 270 1.73 -19.02 -35.63
C GLY A 270 0.67 -20.00 -35.12
N SER A 271 0.01 -19.72 -34.00
CA SER A 271 -1.16 -20.48 -33.55
C SER A 271 -2.25 -20.47 -34.63
N PRO A 272 -2.91 -21.63 -34.90
CA PRO A 272 -4.04 -21.71 -35.81
C PRO A 272 -5.29 -21.00 -35.27
N CYS A 273 -5.31 -20.67 -33.97
CA CYS A 273 -6.40 -19.96 -33.32
C CYS A 273 -6.29 -18.43 -33.44
N ILE A 274 -5.18 -17.91 -33.98
CA ILE A 274 -5.01 -16.48 -34.25
C ILE A 274 -5.74 -16.11 -35.54
N ASN A 275 -6.56 -15.06 -35.52
CA ASN A 275 -7.36 -14.57 -36.66
C ASN A 275 -8.24 -15.66 -37.31
N ALA A 276 -8.67 -16.64 -36.52
CA ALA A 276 -9.55 -17.72 -36.96
C ALA A 276 -10.90 -17.73 -36.23
N GLY A 277 -11.09 -16.81 -35.30
CA GLY A 277 -12.30 -16.64 -34.52
C GLY A 277 -13.47 -15.96 -35.24
N ASN A 278 -14.56 -15.78 -34.51
CA ASN A 278 -15.78 -15.18 -35.05
C ASN A 278 -15.62 -13.64 -35.18
N PRO A 279 -15.82 -13.04 -36.36
CA PRO A 279 -15.68 -11.59 -36.56
C PRO A 279 -16.62 -10.71 -35.73
N LEU A 280 -17.69 -11.26 -35.14
CA LEU A 280 -18.56 -10.55 -34.19
C LEU A 280 -17.90 -10.32 -32.83
N TYR A 281 -16.81 -11.03 -32.54
CA TYR A 281 -16.05 -10.93 -31.30
C TYR A 281 -14.60 -10.52 -31.59
N PRO A 282 -14.36 -9.30 -32.08
CA PRO A 282 -13.01 -8.83 -32.32
C PRO A 282 -12.22 -8.70 -31.02
N ASN A 283 -10.90 -8.78 -31.12
CA ASN A 283 -10.01 -8.61 -29.96
C ASN A 283 -10.16 -7.21 -29.34
N SER A 284 -10.05 -7.13 -28.01
CA SER A 284 -10.18 -5.89 -27.22
C SER A 284 -9.21 -4.77 -27.63
N PHE A 285 -8.08 -5.14 -28.25
CA PHE A 285 -6.99 -4.25 -28.65
C PHE A 285 -6.86 -4.03 -30.16
N ASP A 286 -7.58 -4.80 -30.98
CA ASP A 286 -7.54 -4.71 -32.43
C ASP A 286 -8.84 -5.26 -33.03
N SER A 287 -9.67 -4.32 -33.51
CA SER A 287 -10.99 -4.61 -34.08
C SER A 287 -10.95 -5.37 -35.41
N THR A 288 -9.77 -5.54 -36.00
CA THR A 288 -9.56 -6.26 -37.26
C THR A 288 -9.12 -7.70 -37.06
N THR A 289 -8.82 -8.09 -35.82
CA THR A 289 -8.36 -9.42 -35.44
C THR A 289 -9.41 -10.12 -34.57
N PHE A 290 -9.51 -11.43 -34.73
CA PHE A 290 -10.52 -12.25 -34.07
C PHE A 290 -9.88 -13.58 -33.67
N ASP A 291 -9.41 -13.66 -32.43
CA ASP A 291 -8.78 -14.88 -31.91
C ASP A 291 -9.79 -15.74 -31.16
N MET A 292 -9.61 -17.07 -31.17
CA MET A 292 -10.39 -17.99 -30.34
C MET A 292 -9.82 -18.06 -28.91
N GLY A 293 -10.68 -18.44 -27.95
CA GLY A 293 -10.29 -18.80 -26.59
C GLY A 293 -10.40 -17.67 -25.56
N ALA A 294 -10.03 -17.97 -24.31
CA ALA A 294 -10.19 -17.11 -23.13
C ALA A 294 -9.53 -15.72 -23.22
N TYR A 295 -8.45 -15.64 -24.01
CA TYR A 295 -7.67 -14.42 -24.24
C TYR A 295 -7.94 -13.81 -25.62
N GLY A 296 -8.98 -14.30 -26.31
CA GLY A 296 -9.49 -13.73 -27.54
C GLY A 296 -10.74 -12.88 -27.31
N GLY A 297 -11.07 -12.05 -28.28
CA GLY A 297 -12.31 -11.28 -28.31
C GLY A 297 -12.33 -10.03 -27.42
N PRO A 298 -13.51 -9.39 -27.26
CA PRO A 298 -13.61 -7.98 -26.89
C PRO A 298 -13.36 -7.70 -25.40
N ASN A 299 -13.43 -8.72 -24.56
CA ASN A 299 -13.21 -8.62 -23.11
C ASN A 299 -11.87 -9.26 -22.68
N SER A 300 -11.00 -9.58 -23.64
CA SER A 300 -9.74 -10.29 -23.36
C SER A 300 -8.79 -9.41 -22.57
N ASP A 301 -8.17 -9.99 -21.54
CA ASP A 301 -7.12 -9.33 -20.80
C ASP A 301 -5.81 -9.42 -21.56
N ILE A 302 -5.09 -8.31 -21.61
CA ILE A 302 -3.81 -8.25 -22.28
C ILE A 302 -2.72 -8.44 -21.25
N LEU A 303 -1.81 -9.39 -21.47
CA LEU A 303 -0.57 -9.47 -20.70
C LEU A 303 0.30 -8.26 -21.03
N LEU A 304 0.14 -7.20 -20.22
CA LEU A 304 0.87 -5.95 -20.37
C LEU A 304 2.21 -6.06 -19.64
N ALA A 305 3.30 -6.12 -20.41
CA ALA A 305 4.65 -6.14 -19.86
C ALA A 305 4.95 -4.84 -19.10
N THR A 306 5.27 -4.91 -17.81
CA THR A 306 5.71 -3.72 -17.05
C THR A 306 7.07 -3.24 -17.54
N VAL A 307 7.25 -1.93 -17.65
CA VAL A 307 8.55 -1.32 -17.97
C VAL A 307 9.56 -1.62 -16.87
N THR A 308 10.77 -2.03 -17.25
CA THR A 308 11.87 -2.30 -16.31
C THR A 308 13.07 -1.39 -16.57
N GLY A 309 13.99 -1.31 -15.61
CA GLY A 309 15.24 -0.56 -15.78
C GLY A 309 15.09 0.96 -15.89
N LEU A 310 13.95 1.55 -15.53
CA LEU A 310 13.80 3.00 -15.40
C LEU A 310 14.85 3.59 -14.46
N VAL A 311 15.61 4.54 -14.99
CA VAL A 311 16.58 5.37 -14.27
C VAL A 311 16.38 6.85 -14.63
N SER A 312 16.71 7.73 -13.70
CA SER A 312 16.72 9.18 -13.91
C SER A 312 18.11 9.77 -13.65
N SER A 313 18.41 10.88 -14.32
CA SER A 313 19.63 11.65 -14.10
C SER A 313 19.41 13.11 -14.46
N LEU A 314 20.13 14.03 -13.82
CA LEU A 314 20.19 15.43 -14.24
C LEU A 314 21.17 15.61 -15.39
N THR A 315 20.72 16.19 -16.49
CA THR A 315 21.59 16.62 -17.60
C THR A 315 21.90 18.11 -17.52
N THR A 316 20.99 18.90 -16.97
CA THR A 316 21.17 20.32 -16.64
C THR A 316 20.45 20.60 -15.31
N PRO A 317 20.66 21.76 -14.66
CA PRO A 317 19.96 22.11 -13.42
C PRO A 317 18.42 22.11 -13.51
N SER A 318 17.84 22.17 -14.72
CA SER A 318 16.40 22.19 -14.99
C SER A 318 15.94 21.07 -15.94
N THR A 319 16.77 20.06 -16.20
CA THR A 319 16.43 18.95 -17.10
C THR A 319 16.75 17.60 -16.50
N ILE A 320 15.72 16.75 -16.40
CA ILE A 320 15.85 15.35 -16.03
C ILE A 320 15.81 14.50 -17.31
N ALA A 321 16.81 13.65 -17.50
CA ALA A 321 16.78 12.60 -18.50
C ALA A 321 16.33 11.28 -17.87
N LEU A 322 15.34 10.64 -18.51
CA LEU A 322 14.79 9.34 -18.15
C LEU A 322 15.17 8.30 -19.21
N ARG A 323 15.54 7.10 -18.77
CA ARG A 323 15.85 5.96 -19.66
C ARG A 323 15.32 4.67 -19.07
N TRP A 324 14.86 3.75 -19.92
CA TRP A 324 14.34 2.43 -19.51
C TRP A 324 14.73 1.33 -20.50
N ASN A 325 14.47 0.07 -20.14
CA ASN A 325 14.73 -1.07 -21.02
C ASN A 325 13.61 -1.23 -22.05
N PRO A 326 13.92 -1.61 -23.30
CA PRO A 326 12.92 -1.94 -24.30
C PRO A 326 12.12 -3.19 -23.89
N THR A 327 10.85 -3.24 -24.29
CA THR A 327 10.01 -4.43 -24.17
C THR A 327 10.18 -5.36 -25.38
N SER A 328 10.11 -6.67 -25.16
CA SER A 328 10.06 -7.68 -26.23
C SER A 328 8.65 -7.93 -26.76
N ASN A 329 7.63 -7.29 -26.19
CA ASN A 329 6.24 -7.47 -26.61
C ASN A 329 5.97 -6.66 -27.89
N SER A 330 5.80 -7.37 -29.00
CA SER A 330 5.55 -6.79 -30.33
C SER A 330 4.23 -6.02 -30.46
N LYS A 331 3.33 -6.12 -29.47
CA LYS A 331 2.05 -5.39 -29.42
C LYS A 331 2.17 -3.99 -28.82
N VAL A 332 3.29 -3.65 -28.17
CA VAL A 332 3.50 -2.32 -27.58
C VAL A 332 3.75 -1.30 -28.70
N THR A 333 3.04 -0.18 -28.67
CA THR A 333 3.16 0.88 -29.69
C THR A 333 3.68 2.20 -29.13
N ALA A 334 3.54 2.42 -27.82
CA ALA A 334 4.07 3.59 -27.12
C ALA A 334 4.40 3.27 -25.66
N TYR A 335 5.12 4.20 -25.02
CA TYR A 335 5.28 4.32 -23.58
C TYR A 335 4.58 5.60 -23.12
N ARG A 336 4.10 5.63 -21.88
CA ARG A 336 3.66 6.88 -21.23
C ARG A 336 4.57 7.18 -20.05
N VAL A 337 5.14 8.38 -20.05
CA VAL A 337 6.01 8.88 -19.00
C VAL A 337 5.19 9.76 -18.08
N TYR A 338 5.01 9.27 -16.86
CA TYR A 338 4.32 9.96 -15.79
C TYR A 338 5.34 10.69 -14.93
N TYR A 339 5.06 11.95 -14.60
CA TYR A 339 5.90 12.71 -13.69
C TYR A 339 5.09 13.63 -12.77
N GLY A 340 5.65 13.97 -11.61
CA GLY A 340 5.02 14.88 -10.64
C GLY A 340 5.96 15.22 -9.50
N THR A 341 5.52 16.06 -8.56
CA THR A 341 6.31 16.47 -7.39
C THR A 341 6.01 15.65 -6.12
N SER A 342 5.14 14.65 -6.25
CA SER A 342 4.71 13.78 -5.15
C SER A 342 4.82 12.33 -5.60
N SER A 343 5.40 11.49 -4.76
CA SER A 343 5.50 10.05 -5.03
C SER A 343 4.12 9.45 -5.30
N ARG A 344 4.01 8.65 -6.37
CA ARG A 344 2.77 8.01 -6.86
C ARG A 344 1.63 8.96 -7.22
N ASN A 345 1.87 10.26 -7.30
CA ASN A 345 0.91 11.24 -7.79
C ASN A 345 1.56 12.07 -8.91
N TYR A 346 1.36 11.61 -10.13
CA TYR A 346 2.05 12.09 -11.31
C TYR A 346 1.23 13.12 -12.10
N ASN A 347 0.85 14.20 -11.44
CA ASN A 347 0.05 15.30 -12.00
C ASN A 347 0.92 16.49 -12.46
N GLY A 348 2.17 16.23 -12.85
CA GLY A 348 3.12 17.25 -13.27
C GLY A 348 2.63 18.05 -14.49
N THR A 349 2.91 19.34 -14.49
CA THR A 349 2.57 20.28 -15.58
C THR A 349 3.74 21.19 -15.96
N GLN A 350 4.89 21.00 -15.31
CA GLN A 350 6.00 21.95 -15.33
C GLN A 350 7.04 21.68 -16.41
N ALA A 351 7.04 20.51 -17.04
CA ALA A 351 7.99 20.17 -18.10
C ALA A 351 7.59 20.84 -19.42
N ALA A 352 8.58 21.28 -20.20
CA ALA A 352 8.35 21.92 -21.49
C ALA A 352 7.72 20.97 -22.52
N GLU A 353 7.94 19.66 -22.37
CA GLU A 353 7.33 18.61 -23.19
C GLU A 353 5.81 18.48 -23.00
N GLY A 354 5.26 19.09 -21.93
CA GLY A 354 3.84 19.14 -21.65
C GLY A 354 3.45 18.52 -20.30
N PRO A 355 2.14 18.47 -19.99
CA PRO A 355 1.65 17.86 -18.77
C PRO A 355 1.82 16.34 -18.79
N SER A 356 1.93 15.76 -17.59
CA SER A 356 1.95 14.33 -17.38
C SER A 356 0.58 13.70 -17.73
N PRO A 357 0.55 12.54 -18.42
CA PRO A 357 1.69 11.81 -18.96
C PRO A 357 2.13 12.28 -20.35
N LEU A 358 3.43 12.17 -20.62
CA LEU A 358 4.01 12.35 -21.96
C LEU A 358 3.95 11.02 -22.74
N THR A 359 3.53 11.05 -24.00
CA THR A 359 3.51 9.84 -24.85
C THR A 359 4.79 9.74 -25.67
N VAL A 360 5.47 8.60 -25.59
CA VAL A 360 6.75 8.32 -26.25
C VAL A 360 6.58 7.12 -27.19
N PRO A 361 6.92 7.19 -28.48
CA PRO A 361 6.79 6.05 -29.39
C PRO A 361 7.66 4.84 -28.96
N VAL A 362 7.20 3.60 -29.23
CA VAL A 362 7.89 2.36 -28.78
C VAL A 362 9.35 2.23 -29.27
N GLY A 363 9.72 2.90 -30.36
CA GLY A 363 11.10 2.96 -30.87
C GLY A 363 12.06 3.82 -30.04
N THR A 364 11.56 4.52 -29.02
CA THR A 364 12.35 5.39 -28.14
C THR A 364 12.22 4.94 -26.69
N THR A 365 13.34 4.61 -26.04
CA THR A 365 13.38 4.16 -24.63
C THR A 365 13.91 5.22 -23.67
N SER A 366 13.71 6.50 -24.02
CA SER A 366 14.15 7.64 -23.25
C SER A 366 13.23 8.84 -23.41
N ALA A 367 13.15 9.69 -22.40
CA ALA A 367 12.45 10.96 -22.44
C ALA A 367 13.20 12.01 -21.62
N ASN A 368 13.01 13.28 -21.96
CA ASN A 368 13.46 14.39 -21.14
C ASN A 368 12.26 15.09 -20.50
N LEU A 369 12.48 15.59 -19.28
CA LEU A 369 11.63 16.58 -18.63
C LEU A 369 12.46 17.85 -18.52
N SER A 370 12.30 18.77 -19.47
CA SER A 370 13.10 19.99 -19.58
C SER A 370 12.35 21.23 -19.11
N GLY A 371 13.07 22.33 -18.89
CA GLY A 371 12.47 23.60 -18.46
C GLY A 371 11.87 23.57 -17.06
N LEU A 372 12.26 22.60 -16.22
CA LEU A 372 11.68 22.45 -14.88
C LEU A 372 11.97 23.67 -14.00
N PRO A 373 11.03 24.05 -13.10
CA PRO A 373 11.14 25.28 -12.34
C PRO A 373 12.37 25.24 -11.43
N LEU A 374 13.17 26.31 -11.51
CA LEU A 374 14.29 26.55 -10.60
C LEU A 374 13.87 27.39 -9.39
N THR A 375 12.59 27.73 -9.25
CA THR A 375 12.06 28.31 -8.02
C THR A 375 12.11 27.25 -6.93
N GLY A 376 12.93 27.47 -5.91
CA GLY A 376 13.03 26.56 -4.78
C GLY A 376 11.69 26.40 -4.04
N PRO A 377 11.50 25.30 -3.30
CA PRO A 377 10.33 25.12 -2.45
C PRO A 377 10.28 26.19 -1.35
N ALA A 378 9.18 26.27 -0.60
CA ALA A 378 9.14 27.13 0.57
C ALA A 378 10.29 26.79 1.55
N VAL A 379 10.90 27.81 2.15
CA VAL A 379 11.95 27.61 3.16
C VAL A 379 11.38 26.77 4.30
N PRO A 380 12.01 25.64 4.66
CA PRO A 380 11.53 24.79 5.74
C PRO A 380 11.53 25.51 7.09
N ALA A 381 10.70 25.03 8.01
CA ALA A 381 10.78 25.47 9.40
C ALA A 381 12.12 25.07 10.03
N VAL A 382 12.57 25.85 11.01
CA VAL A 382 13.80 25.56 11.75
C VAL A 382 13.60 24.33 12.63
N PRO A 383 14.45 23.29 12.55
CA PRO A 383 14.37 22.14 13.44
C PRO A 383 14.84 22.51 14.85
N THR A 384 14.39 21.78 15.86
CA THR A 384 14.90 21.87 17.24
C THR A 384 15.88 20.74 17.49
N LEU A 385 17.10 21.07 17.87
CA LEU A 385 18.10 20.08 18.30
C LEU A 385 17.77 19.68 19.74
N THR A 386 17.33 18.44 19.95
CA THR A 386 16.76 17.98 21.22
C THR A 386 17.77 17.34 22.14
N ALA A 387 18.80 16.69 21.58
CA ALA A 387 19.83 16.03 22.37
C ALA A 387 21.15 15.90 21.62
N THR A 388 22.22 15.96 22.39
CA THR A 388 23.55 15.44 22.05
C THR A 388 23.89 14.36 23.07
N ALA A 389 24.55 13.28 22.63
CA ALA A 389 25.11 12.28 23.53
C ALA A 389 26.56 11.98 23.13
N PRO A 390 27.50 11.99 24.09
CA PRO A 390 28.90 11.75 23.80
C PRO A 390 29.15 10.29 23.44
N LEU A 391 29.98 10.09 22.41
CA LEU A 391 30.51 8.80 21.98
C LEU A 391 32.02 8.92 21.78
N ASN A 392 32.71 7.77 21.66
CA ASN A 392 34.13 7.79 21.30
C ASN A 392 34.33 8.42 19.92
N GLN A 393 35.02 9.55 19.89
CA GLN A 393 35.32 10.34 18.68
C GLN A 393 34.07 10.75 17.88
N ALA A 394 32.92 10.82 18.55
CA ALA A 394 31.65 11.14 17.90
C ALA A 394 30.64 11.77 18.86
N LEU A 395 29.62 12.43 18.31
CA LEU A 395 28.41 12.84 19.01
C LEU A 395 27.21 12.19 18.33
N GLN A 396 26.31 11.59 19.12
CA GLN A 396 24.99 11.21 18.63
C GLN A 396 24.07 12.43 18.75
N LEU A 397 23.50 12.85 17.64
CA LEU A 397 22.61 14.00 17.55
C LEU A 397 21.17 13.52 17.33
N SER A 398 20.21 14.22 17.93
CA SER A 398 18.78 14.01 17.71
C SER A 398 18.04 15.34 17.60
N TRP A 399 17.10 15.45 16.67
CA TRP A 399 16.34 16.68 16.40
C TRP A 399 14.89 16.37 15.98
N THR A 400 14.05 17.40 15.92
CA THR A 400 12.66 17.30 15.45
C THR A 400 12.58 17.22 13.92
N THR A 401 11.77 16.31 13.38
CA THR A 401 11.50 16.26 11.93
C THR A 401 10.78 17.52 11.46
N VAL A 402 10.99 17.91 10.21
CA VAL A 402 10.45 19.13 9.61
C VAL A 402 9.65 18.77 8.36
N SER A 403 8.39 19.18 8.31
CA SER A 403 7.55 18.98 7.13
C SER A 403 8.14 19.70 5.91
N GLY A 404 8.19 19.01 4.77
CA GLY A 404 8.77 19.54 3.53
C GLY A 404 10.31 19.51 3.46
N ALA A 405 11.00 19.06 4.51
CA ALA A 405 12.44 18.82 4.43
C ALA A 405 12.74 17.66 3.47
N THR A 406 13.81 17.79 2.70
CA THR A 406 14.40 16.71 1.89
C THR A 406 15.68 16.16 2.52
N GLY A 407 16.24 16.88 3.48
CA GLY A 407 17.43 16.50 4.23
C GLY A 407 17.76 17.54 5.30
N TYR A 408 18.94 17.42 5.89
CA TYR A 408 19.42 18.28 6.96
C TYR A 408 20.88 18.63 6.78
N ARG A 409 21.28 19.82 7.22
CA ARG A 409 22.69 20.24 7.32
C ARG A 409 23.07 20.40 8.78
N ILE A 410 24.16 19.75 9.18
CA ILE A 410 24.69 19.80 10.55
C ILE A 410 25.93 20.69 10.54
N PHE A 411 25.85 21.84 11.22
CA PHE A 411 26.98 22.72 11.46
C PHE A 411 27.63 22.36 12.79
N TYR A 412 28.97 22.35 12.84
CA TYR A 412 29.69 22.11 14.09
C TYR A 412 31.02 22.87 14.14
N SER A 413 31.43 23.31 15.32
CA SER A 413 32.65 24.10 15.55
C SER A 413 33.14 23.96 16.99
N THR A 414 34.42 24.23 17.25
CA THR A 414 34.97 24.33 18.63
C THR A 414 34.74 25.71 19.25
N ALA A 415 34.19 26.66 18.50
CA ALA A 415 33.76 27.97 18.96
C ALA A 415 32.23 28.10 18.82
N THR A 416 31.62 28.94 19.65
CA THR A 416 30.21 29.31 19.52
C THR A 416 29.97 30.04 18.20
N PHE A 417 28.81 29.81 17.59
CA PHE A 417 28.39 30.48 16.36
C PHE A 417 26.89 30.73 16.37
N ASP A 418 26.42 31.57 15.46
CA ASP A 418 25.02 31.86 15.25
C ASP A 418 24.68 31.90 13.75
N ALA A 419 23.43 32.27 13.43
CA ALA A 419 22.95 32.35 12.06
C ALA A 419 23.69 33.41 11.21
N SER A 420 24.39 34.37 11.83
CA SER A 420 25.16 35.41 11.14
C SER A 420 26.62 35.02 10.91
N SER A 421 27.09 33.95 11.56
CA SER A 421 28.52 33.57 11.64
C SER A 421 28.72 32.04 11.52
N LEU A 422 28.09 31.42 10.52
CA LEU A 422 28.13 29.96 10.34
C LEU A 422 29.55 29.44 10.10
N PRO A 423 29.91 28.28 10.69
CA PRO A 423 31.20 27.65 10.44
C PRO A 423 31.26 27.04 9.04
N ALA A 424 32.47 26.97 8.47
CA ALA A 424 32.71 26.29 7.19
C ALA A 424 32.56 24.75 7.27
N THR A 425 32.62 24.19 8.48
CA THR A 425 32.50 22.76 8.76
C THR A 425 31.04 22.35 8.91
N PHE A 426 30.56 21.55 7.94
CA PHE A 426 29.21 21.00 7.96
C PHE A 426 29.14 19.60 7.34
N VAL A 427 28.05 18.87 7.62
CA VAL A 427 27.69 17.59 6.99
C VAL A 427 26.25 17.62 6.54
N ASP A 428 25.98 17.20 5.31
CA ASP A 428 24.64 17.03 4.78
C ASP A 428 24.13 15.60 5.00
N VAL A 429 22.86 15.49 5.38
CA VAL A 429 22.17 14.24 5.67
C VAL A 429 20.94 14.16 4.77
N ASP A 430 20.89 13.16 3.91
CA ASP A 430 19.74 12.92 3.04
C ASP A 430 18.57 12.27 3.78
N GLY A 431 17.35 12.70 3.45
CA GLY A 431 16.11 12.15 3.97
C GLY A 431 15.41 13.11 4.94
N GLY A 432 14.26 13.64 4.53
CA GLY A 432 13.45 14.56 5.33
C GLY A 432 12.84 13.96 6.60
N THR A 433 12.79 12.63 6.68
CA THR A 433 12.29 11.90 7.86
C THR A 433 13.39 11.55 8.86
N VAL A 434 14.67 11.81 8.52
CA VAL A 434 15.79 11.55 9.41
C VAL A 434 15.76 12.55 10.57
N SER A 435 15.81 12.02 11.79
CA SER A 435 15.76 12.81 13.04
C SER A 435 16.97 12.58 13.94
N SER A 436 17.97 11.82 13.47
CA SER A 436 19.17 11.55 14.24
C SER A 436 20.38 11.29 13.34
N PHE A 437 21.58 11.62 13.81
CA PHE A 437 22.81 11.39 13.07
C PHE A 437 24.01 11.22 13.99
N ARG A 438 24.94 10.34 13.61
CA ARG A 438 26.20 10.12 14.31
C ARG A 438 27.30 10.98 13.69
N LEU A 439 27.53 12.16 14.26
CA LEU A 439 28.62 13.05 13.87
C LEU A 439 29.95 12.44 14.34
N SER A 440 30.80 12.02 13.39
CA SER A 440 32.01 11.23 13.66
C SER A 440 33.29 12.01 13.36
N GLY A 441 34.45 11.49 13.78
CA GLY A 441 35.76 12.10 13.49
C GLY A 441 36.10 13.28 14.40
N LEU A 442 35.45 13.36 15.56
CA LEU A 442 35.65 14.43 16.53
C LEU A 442 36.76 14.09 17.53
N THR A 443 37.43 15.09 18.10
CA THR A 443 38.49 14.88 19.09
C THR A 443 37.90 14.72 20.49
N ASN A 444 38.25 13.63 21.17
CA ASN A 444 37.78 13.39 22.54
C ASN A 444 38.25 14.49 23.50
N GLY A 445 37.38 14.90 24.43
CA GLY A 445 37.63 15.95 25.41
C GLY A 445 37.59 17.38 24.85
N THR A 446 37.34 17.55 23.55
CA THR A 446 37.15 18.88 22.92
C THR A 446 35.67 19.20 22.88
N THR A 447 35.27 20.37 23.38
CA THR A 447 33.88 20.84 23.28
C THR A 447 33.57 21.27 21.85
N TYR A 448 32.48 20.76 21.31
CA TYR A 448 31.92 21.15 20.04
C TYR A 448 30.53 21.77 20.26
N PHE A 449 30.29 22.89 19.58
CA PHE A 449 28.99 23.50 19.43
C PHE A 449 28.38 22.97 18.13
N VAL A 450 27.10 22.61 18.16
CA VAL A 450 26.39 21.95 17.06
C VAL A 450 25.03 22.61 16.86
N ALA A 451 24.66 22.82 15.60
CA ALA A 451 23.33 23.22 15.20
C ALA A 451 22.90 22.51 13.91
N VAL A 452 21.60 22.33 13.73
CA VAL A 452 21.01 21.65 12.57
C VAL A 452 20.13 22.62 11.81
N SER A 453 20.19 22.58 10.49
CA SER A 453 19.26 23.29 9.60
C SER A 453 18.55 22.28 8.70
N ALA A 454 17.28 22.53 8.41
CA ALA A 454 16.51 21.73 7.47
C ALA A 454 16.78 22.21 6.03
N LEU A 455 16.96 21.26 5.13
CA LEU A 455 17.15 21.49 3.71
C LEU A 455 15.88 21.08 2.96
N ALA A 456 15.45 21.86 1.98
CA ALA A 456 14.42 21.46 1.02
C ALA A 456 14.83 21.77 -0.40
N GLN A 457 14.55 20.83 -1.28
CA GLN A 457 14.77 20.96 -2.72
C GLN A 457 13.61 20.29 -3.45
N THR A 458 13.17 20.86 -4.57
CA THR A 458 12.07 20.28 -5.33
C THR A 458 12.47 18.89 -5.81
N THR A 459 11.67 17.87 -5.49
CA THR A 459 11.90 16.49 -5.93
C THR A 459 10.83 16.13 -6.94
N PHE A 460 11.25 15.72 -8.13
CA PHE A 460 10.37 15.15 -9.13
C PHE A 460 10.43 13.64 -9.06
N PHE A 461 9.27 13.01 -9.14
CA PHE A 461 9.08 11.57 -9.24
C PHE A 461 8.60 11.24 -10.63
N ALA A 462 9.08 10.13 -11.18
CA ALA A 462 8.66 9.66 -12.49
C ALA A 462 8.49 8.13 -12.52
N ALA A 463 7.54 7.69 -13.33
CA ALA A 463 7.30 6.29 -13.65
C ALA A 463 6.88 6.16 -15.11
N VAL A 464 7.04 4.96 -15.69
CA VAL A 464 6.71 4.69 -17.09
C VAL A 464 5.80 3.48 -17.19
N THR A 465 4.82 3.54 -18.09
CA THR A 465 3.96 2.41 -18.48
C THR A 465 4.16 2.08 -19.95
N VAL A 466 3.80 0.87 -20.36
CA VAL A 466 3.64 0.54 -21.79
C VAL A 466 2.20 0.74 -22.22
N VAL A 467 2.02 1.11 -23.49
CA VAL A 467 0.72 1.24 -24.14
C VAL A 467 0.66 0.29 -25.32
N ILE A 468 -0.30 -0.63 -25.28
CA ILE A 468 -0.61 -1.50 -26.41
C ILE A 468 -1.61 -0.78 -27.31
N ASN A 469 -1.22 -0.62 -28.57
CA ASN A 469 -1.99 0.09 -29.60
C ASN A 469 -2.52 1.49 -29.20
N SER A 470 -1.71 2.54 -29.40
CA SER A 470 -2.01 3.92 -29.02
C SER A 470 -3.26 4.53 -29.67
N THR A 471 -3.79 3.90 -30.73
CA THR A 471 -5.07 4.30 -31.36
C THR A 471 -6.29 3.88 -30.55
N VAL A 472 -6.16 2.87 -29.69
CA VAL A 472 -7.25 2.32 -28.85
C VAL A 472 -7.12 2.78 -27.39
N ALA A 473 -5.89 3.07 -26.94
CA ALA A 473 -5.56 3.56 -25.60
C ALA A 473 -5.40 5.09 -25.58
N SER A 474 -6.44 5.84 -25.98
CA SER A 474 -6.34 7.31 -26.13
C SER A 474 -6.14 8.05 -24.80
N ASN A 475 -6.72 7.54 -23.71
CA ASN A 475 -6.66 8.18 -22.39
C ASN A 475 -5.65 7.49 -21.43
N PRO A 476 -4.93 8.28 -20.59
CA PRO A 476 -4.13 7.74 -19.48
C PRO A 476 -4.94 6.80 -18.58
N GLY A 477 -4.37 5.65 -18.21
CA GLY A 477 -5.01 4.67 -17.33
C GLY A 477 -6.08 3.80 -18.00
N SER A 478 -6.14 3.76 -19.33
CA SER A 478 -7.02 2.86 -20.06
C SER A 478 -6.63 1.38 -19.86
N ALA A 479 -7.56 0.45 -20.12
CA ALA A 479 -7.35 -1.00 -19.98
C ALA A 479 -6.17 -1.57 -20.82
N ASN A 480 -5.62 -0.79 -21.75
CA ASN A 480 -4.52 -1.17 -22.65
C ASN A 480 -3.16 -0.56 -22.24
N GLU A 481 -3.06 -0.14 -20.98
CA GLU A 481 -1.86 0.45 -20.39
C GLU A 481 -1.39 -0.38 -19.20
N SER A 482 -0.09 -0.68 -19.13
CA SER A 482 0.45 -1.49 -18.03
C SER A 482 0.39 -0.79 -16.69
N SER A 483 0.64 -1.57 -15.63
CA SER A 483 1.07 -1.02 -14.35
C SER A 483 2.32 -0.13 -14.51
N PHE A 484 2.49 0.81 -13.58
CA PHE A 484 3.68 1.65 -13.47
C PHE A 484 4.94 0.79 -13.27
N SER A 485 6.04 1.22 -13.88
CA SER A 485 7.39 0.77 -13.55
C SER A 485 7.74 1.04 -12.08
N GLN A 486 8.94 0.61 -11.66
CA GLN A 486 9.56 1.20 -10.48
C GLN A 486 9.63 2.73 -10.61
N GLU A 487 9.36 3.43 -9.51
CA GLU A 487 9.46 4.88 -9.45
C GLU A 487 10.94 5.29 -9.35
N THR A 488 11.28 6.39 -10.03
CA THR A 488 12.57 7.07 -9.86
C THR A 488 12.33 8.50 -9.40
N SER A 489 13.31 9.10 -8.72
CA SER A 489 13.20 10.48 -8.26
C SER A 489 14.49 11.26 -8.47
N GLN A 490 14.33 12.56 -8.74
CA GLN A 490 15.43 13.47 -8.98
C GLN A 490 15.15 14.83 -8.36
N ARG A 491 16.13 15.35 -7.60
CA ARG A 491 16.06 16.71 -7.05
C ARG A 491 16.45 17.74 -8.10
N VAL A 492 15.72 18.85 -8.17
CA VAL A 492 15.86 19.91 -9.18
C VAL A 492 15.86 21.28 -8.50
N GLY A 493 16.62 22.22 -9.05
CA GLY A 493 16.65 23.60 -8.55
C GLY A 493 17.56 23.82 -7.33
N PRO A 494 17.52 25.02 -6.73
CA PRO A 494 18.35 25.37 -5.59
C PRO A 494 17.88 24.70 -4.31
N VAL A 495 18.83 24.36 -3.44
CA VAL A 495 18.54 23.92 -2.08
C VAL A 495 18.17 25.14 -1.23
N GLN A 496 17.00 25.10 -0.60
CA GLN A 496 16.56 26.05 0.40
C GLN A 496 16.96 25.55 1.78
N MET A 497 17.52 26.43 2.60
CA MET A 497 18.02 26.11 3.94
C MET A 497 17.26 26.95 4.96
N SER A 498 16.77 26.31 6.03
CA SER A 498 16.18 27.04 7.14
C SER A 498 17.23 27.82 7.93
N GLY A 499 16.79 28.63 8.90
CA GLY A 499 17.68 29.03 9.99
C GLY A 499 18.25 27.82 10.74
N ILE A 500 19.25 28.05 11.59
CA ILE A 500 19.82 27.00 12.45
C ILE A 500 18.97 26.79 13.70
N SER A 501 18.99 25.56 14.21
CA SER A 501 18.41 25.18 15.50
C SER A 501 19.00 25.96 16.68
N ASN A 502 18.47 25.73 17.87
CA ASN A 502 19.19 26.03 19.11
C ASN A 502 20.60 25.43 19.06
N LEU A 503 21.58 26.20 19.54
CA LEU A 503 22.95 25.75 19.66
C LEU A 503 23.09 24.87 20.90
N LEU A 504 23.50 23.62 20.73
CA LEU A 504 23.91 22.76 21.84
C LEU A 504 25.41 22.56 21.81
N SER A 505 26.00 22.36 22.99
CA SER A 505 27.42 22.03 23.12
C SER A 505 27.60 20.73 23.87
N ASP A 506 28.51 19.90 23.39
CA ASP A 506 28.90 18.66 24.04
C ASP A 506 30.36 18.33 23.67
N PHE A 507 30.99 17.38 24.34
CA PHE A 507 32.34 16.93 23.99
C PHE A 507 32.33 15.42 23.79
N PRO A 508 32.88 14.90 22.67
CA PRO A 508 33.09 13.47 22.52
C PRO A 508 33.92 12.97 23.70
N GLU A 509 33.47 11.89 24.31
CA GLU A 509 34.19 11.28 25.41
C GLU A 509 34.88 10.03 24.89
N ALA A 510 36.19 9.95 25.13
CA ALA A 510 36.88 8.69 24.90
C ALA A 510 36.16 7.64 25.73
N ILE A 511 35.71 6.56 25.08
CA ILE A 511 35.33 5.35 25.80
C ILE A 511 36.64 4.79 26.32
N ALA A 512 37.14 5.36 27.41
CA ALA A 512 38.32 4.90 28.08
C ALA A 512 37.93 3.58 28.75
N PRO A 513 38.49 2.43 28.33
CA PRO A 513 38.50 1.30 29.23
C PRO A 513 39.16 1.76 30.52
N PHE A 514 38.54 1.43 31.66
CA PHE A 514 39.15 1.58 32.98
C PHE A 514 40.60 1.05 32.90
N PRO A 515 41.63 1.86 33.27
CA PRO A 515 41.74 2.50 34.59
C PRO A 515 42.00 4.02 34.61
N ASN A 516 41.94 4.74 33.49
CA ASN A 516 42.33 6.18 33.46
C ASN A 516 41.30 7.17 34.02
N LEU A 517 40.57 6.81 35.09
CA LEU A 517 39.77 7.76 35.86
C LEU A 517 40.63 8.33 36.99
N LYS A 518 40.73 9.67 37.14
CA LYS A 518 41.31 10.30 38.34
C LYS A 518 40.67 9.65 39.58
N SER A 519 41.42 9.50 40.68
CA SER A 519 41.09 8.76 41.92
C SER A 519 39.83 9.20 42.70
N LYS A 520 38.91 9.93 42.05
CA LYS A 520 37.67 10.52 42.59
C LYS A 520 36.40 10.18 41.76
N GLY A 521 36.37 9.04 41.03
CA GLY A 521 35.26 8.61 40.15
C GLY A 521 34.32 7.51 40.67
N CYS A 522 33.15 7.33 40.03
CA CYS A 522 32.22 6.21 40.26
C CYS A 522 32.52 5.02 39.34
N PHE A 523 33.60 4.29 39.64
CA PHE A 523 34.20 3.23 38.81
C PHE A 523 33.22 2.18 38.26
N ILE A 524 32.38 1.60 39.12
CA ILE A 524 31.42 0.54 38.73
C ILE A 524 30.36 1.08 37.77
N ALA A 525 29.83 2.28 38.05
CA ALA A 525 28.83 2.90 37.20
C ALA A 525 29.43 3.29 35.85
N THR A 526 30.63 3.87 35.82
CA THR A 526 31.34 4.18 34.57
C THR A 526 31.63 2.92 33.75
N ALA A 527 32.02 1.80 34.39
CA ALA A 527 32.21 0.52 33.68
C ALA A 527 30.92 -0.03 33.05
N ALA A 528 29.77 0.18 33.71
CA ALA A 528 28.47 -0.28 33.23
C ALA A 528 27.87 0.62 32.15
N TYR A 529 27.94 1.95 32.30
CA TYR A 529 27.36 2.93 31.38
C TYR A 529 28.30 3.34 30.24
N GLY A 530 29.60 3.12 30.40
CA GLY A 530 30.61 3.21 29.33
C GLY A 530 31.35 4.55 29.24
N PHE A 531 30.90 5.60 29.93
CA PHE A 531 31.53 6.91 29.93
C PHE A 531 31.29 7.65 31.26
N TYR A 532 32.18 8.57 31.62
CA TYR A 532 32.23 9.23 32.92
C TYR A 532 31.12 10.27 33.10
N SER A 533 30.74 10.94 32.02
CA SER A 533 29.71 11.98 32.01
C SER A 533 28.27 11.46 31.87
N ALA A 534 28.06 10.13 31.85
CA ALA A 534 26.72 9.55 31.72
C ALA A 534 25.77 10.10 32.80
N PRO A 535 24.52 10.49 32.46
CA PRO A 535 23.59 11.09 33.42
C PRO A 535 23.39 10.25 34.69
N GLN A 536 23.38 8.93 34.55
CA GLN A 536 23.28 7.99 35.66
C GLN A 536 24.52 8.00 36.55
N VAL A 537 25.71 8.08 35.94
CA VAL A 537 26.99 8.18 36.66
C VAL A 537 27.09 9.52 37.38
N GLN A 538 26.69 10.61 36.72
CA GLN A 538 26.69 11.95 37.30
C GLN A 538 25.73 12.06 38.48
N ALA A 539 24.51 11.52 38.37
CA ALA A 539 23.56 11.50 39.49
C ALA A 539 24.13 10.78 40.73
N LEU A 540 24.83 9.66 40.55
CA LEU A 540 25.47 8.94 41.66
C LEU A 540 26.64 9.73 42.26
N ARG A 541 27.41 10.45 41.44
CA ARG A 541 28.52 11.30 41.88
C ARG A 541 28.01 12.49 42.71
N ASP A 542 26.98 13.17 42.23
CA ASP A 542 26.36 14.30 42.94
C ASP A 542 25.73 13.83 44.26
N PHE A 543 25.12 12.64 44.27
CA PHE A 543 24.60 12.05 45.50
C PHE A 543 25.72 11.75 46.50
N ARG A 544 26.82 11.15 46.03
CA ARG A 544 28.02 10.95 46.86
C ARG A 544 28.47 12.26 47.49
N ASP A 545 28.65 13.29 46.67
CA ASP A 545 29.25 14.55 47.10
C ASP A 545 28.32 15.36 48.03
N ARG A 546 27.01 15.37 47.77
CA ARG A 546 26.04 16.17 48.54
C ARG A 546 25.43 15.45 49.74
N TYR A 547 25.36 14.12 49.73
CA TYR A 547 24.69 13.33 50.78
C TYR A 547 25.62 12.38 51.53
N LEU A 548 26.53 11.68 50.86
CA LEU A 548 27.41 10.72 51.55
C LEU A 548 28.59 11.41 52.22
N MET A 549 29.17 12.43 51.60
CA MET A 549 30.35 13.10 52.17
C MET A 549 30.04 13.99 53.39
N THR A 550 28.77 14.31 53.62
CA THR A 550 28.34 15.20 54.71
C THR A 550 28.31 14.54 56.09
N ASN A 551 28.35 13.20 56.17
CA ASN A 551 28.26 12.45 57.43
C ASN A 551 29.33 11.34 57.54
N ALA A 552 29.68 10.95 58.77
CA ALA A 552 30.75 9.99 59.02
C ALA A 552 30.51 8.59 58.42
N PRO A 553 29.28 8.01 58.49
CA PRO A 553 29.01 6.72 57.85
C PRO A 553 29.13 6.77 56.33
N GLY A 554 28.64 7.85 55.70
CA GLY A 554 28.75 8.03 54.26
C GLY A 554 30.20 8.16 53.79
N ARG A 555 31.06 8.90 54.52
CA ARG A 555 32.50 8.94 54.23
C ARG A 555 33.17 7.58 54.35
N ALA A 556 32.88 6.80 55.39
CA ALA A 556 33.41 5.45 55.56
C ALA A 556 33.00 4.51 54.41
N PHE A 557 31.75 4.59 53.94
CA PHE A 557 31.27 3.84 52.78
C PHE A 557 32.01 4.26 51.50
N VAL A 558 32.19 5.56 51.29
CA VAL A 558 32.91 6.10 50.14
C VAL A 558 34.36 5.59 50.15
N ASP A 559 35.05 5.65 51.29
CA ASP A 559 36.42 5.15 51.41
C ASP A 559 36.54 3.65 51.09
N TRP A 560 35.59 2.85 51.57
CA TRP A 560 35.50 1.43 51.21
C TRP A 560 35.30 1.25 49.69
N TYR A 561 34.38 2.01 49.09
CA TYR A 561 34.13 1.97 47.65
C TYR A 561 35.36 2.35 46.83
N TYR A 562 36.14 3.35 47.25
CA TYR A 562 37.38 3.72 46.56
C TYR A 562 38.49 2.67 46.71
N ARG A 563 38.51 1.93 47.83
CA ARG A 563 39.47 0.85 48.06
C ARG A 563 39.18 -0.39 47.21
N TYR A 564 37.91 -0.74 46.99
CA TYR A 564 37.51 -2.00 46.33
C TYR A 564 36.84 -1.85 44.96
N GLY A 565 36.18 -0.72 44.70
CA GLY A 565 35.48 -0.40 43.46
C GLY A 565 36.32 -0.52 42.18
N PRO A 566 37.62 -0.13 42.17
CA PRO A 566 38.53 -0.36 41.04
C PRO A 566 38.59 -1.82 40.56
N ARG A 567 38.67 -2.79 41.48
CA ARG A 567 38.73 -4.22 41.13
C ARG A 567 37.42 -4.70 40.50
N GLY A 568 36.28 -4.27 41.06
CA GLY A 568 34.96 -4.59 40.52
C GLY A 568 34.74 -4.01 39.12
N ALA A 569 35.17 -2.76 38.89
CA ALA A 569 35.09 -2.12 37.58
C ALA A 569 35.97 -2.82 36.52
N HIS A 570 37.15 -3.30 36.90
CA HIS A 570 38.00 -4.09 36.01
C HIS A 570 37.32 -5.40 35.59
N PHE A 571 36.72 -6.12 36.55
CA PHE A 571 35.98 -7.35 36.26
C PHE A 571 34.78 -7.13 35.31
N ILE A 572 34.02 -6.05 35.51
CA ILE A 572 32.87 -5.69 34.65
C ILE A 572 33.34 -5.35 33.22
N ASN A 573 34.47 -4.67 33.07
CA ASN A 573 34.99 -4.32 31.74
C ASN A 573 35.54 -5.54 30.99
N ALA A 574 36.10 -6.53 31.70
CA ALA A 574 36.50 -7.80 31.10
C ALA A 574 35.31 -8.66 30.63
N HIS A 575 34.09 -8.39 31.13
CA HIS A 575 32.89 -9.17 30.82
C HIS A 575 31.72 -8.28 30.35
N PRO A 576 31.67 -7.89 29.06
CA PRO A 576 30.62 -7.01 28.52
C PRO A 576 29.18 -7.49 28.78
N CYS A 577 28.95 -8.82 28.86
CA CYS A 577 27.65 -9.41 29.16
C CYS A 577 27.10 -9.06 30.55
N LEU A 578 27.95 -8.65 31.50
CA LEU A 578 27.53 -8.24 32.84
C LEU A 578 27.00 -6.80 32.89
N LYS A 579 27.33 -5.96 31.90
CA LYS A 579 26.96 -4.53 31.92
C LYS A 579 25.45 -4.29 32.02
N PRO A 580 24.57 -5.00 31.29
CA PRO A 580 23.11 -4.87 31.47
C PRO A 580 22.64 -5.22 32.88
N LEU A 581 23.15 -6.30 33.46
CA LEU A 581 22.80 -6.73 34.83
C LEU A 581 23.24 -5.69 35.86
N VAL A 582 24.45 -5.12 35.70
CA VAL A 582 24.94 -4.06 36.59
C VAL A 582 24.09 -2.79 36.45
N ARG A 583 23.64 -2.42 35.24
CA ARG A 583 22.71 -1.28 35.05
C ARG A 583 21.37 -1.50 35.77
N ILE A 584 20.83 -2.72 35.74
CA ILE A 584 19.61 -3.07 36.48
C ILE A 584 19.84 -2.96 37.99
N ALA A 585 20.95 -3.51 38.49
CA ALA A 585 21.29 -3.44 39.91
C ALA A 585 21.51 -2.01 40.41
N LEU A 586 22.05 -1.12 39.57
CA LEU A 586 22.26 0.30 39.89
C LEU A 586 20.99 1.14 39.78
N PHE A 587 19.95 0.66 39.10
CA PHE A 587 18.75 1.44 38.78
C PHE A 587 18.06 2.06 40.01
N PRO A 588 17.84 1.34 41.14
CA PRO A 588 17.24 1.93 42.33
C PRO A 588 18.09 3.05 42.94
N LEU A 589 19.42 2.90 42.91
CA LEU A 589 20.35 3.90 43.43
C LEU A 589 20.39 5.14 42.54
N VAL A 590 20.36 4.96 41.21
CA VAL A 590 20.35 6.06 40.24
C VAL A 590 19.07 6.89 40.39
N TYR A 591 17.89 6.25 40.36
CA TYR A 591 16.62 6.95 40.48
C TYR A 591 16.40 7.54 41.88
N GLY A 592 16.81 6.82 42.93
CA GLY A 592 16.78 7.36 44.30
C GLY A 592 17.67 8.60 44.45
N SER A 593 18.85 8.59 43.83
CA SER A 593 19.75 9.75 43.79
C SER A 593 19.13 10.91 43.02
N MET A 594 18.56 10.66 41.84
CA MET A 594 17.87 11.70 41.04
C MET A 594 16.67 12.30 41.79
N LEU A 595 15.88 11.48 42.50
CA LEU A 595 14.77 11.94 43.32
C LEU A 595 15.26 12.88 44.44
N LEU A 596 16.33 12.52 45.13
CA LEU A 596 16.88 13.35 46.20
C LEU A 596 17.48 14.66 45.67
N LEU A 597 18.19 14.61 44.54
CA LEU A 597 18.90 15.75 43.95
C LEU A 597 17.97 16.73 43.23
N TYR A 598 16.98 16.26 42.48
CA TYR A 598 16.23 17.09 41.52
C TYR A 598 14.74 17.22 41.83
N ALA A 599 14.15 16.38 42.68
CA ALA A 599 12.71 16.48 42.98
C ALA A 599 12.40 17.65 43.93
N SER A 600 11.24 18.27 43.73
CA SER A 600 10.72 19.31 44.63
C SER A 600 10.38 18.71 46.01
N GLY A 601 10.33 19.57 47.04
CA GLY A 601 10.00 19.14 48.40
C GLY A 601 8.68 18.38 48.48
N GLY A 602 7.66 18.80 47.72
CA GLY A 602 6.36 18.13 47.66
C GLY A 602 6.43 16.70 47.09
N VAL A 603 7.22 16.47 46.03
CA VAL A 603 7.39 15.13 45.45
C VAL A 603 8.13 14.19 46.42
N LYS A 604 9.12 14.72 47.15
CA LYS A 604 9.84 13.95 48.18
C LYS A 604 8.90 13.49 49.31
N ILE A 605 8.02 14.39 49.76
CA ILE A 605 7.02 14.08 50.81
C ILE A 605 6.00 13.06 50.29
N ALA A 606 5.51 13.21 49.06
CA ALA A 606 4.56 12.27 48.47
C ALA A 606 5.14 10.84 48.38
N VAL A 607 6.40 10.69 47.96
CA VAL A 607 7.07 9.38 47.90
C VAL A 607 7.22 8.75 49.29
N LEU A 608 7.55 9.55 50.32
CA LEU A 608 7.63 9.07 51.70
C LEU A 608 6.27 8.60 52.22
N ILE A 609 5.18 9.31 51.90
CA ILE A 609 3.81 8.92 52.25
C ILE A 609 3.46 7.60 51.55
N CYS A 610 3.74 7.45 50.26
CA CYS A 610 3.50 6.21 49.53
C CYS A 610 4.30 5.03 50.10
N ALA A 611 5.56 5.25 50.47
CA ALA A 611 6.39 4.21 51.08
C ALA A 611 5.88 3.81 52.48
N ALA A 612 5.44 4.79 53.29
CA ALA A 612 4.80 4.55 54.59
C ALA A 612 3.50 3.74 54.43
N LEU A 613 2.66 4.09 53.46
CA LEU A 613 1.43 3.34 53.15
C LEU A 613 1.74 1.91 52.67
N ALA A 614 2.73 1.73 51.79
CA ALA A 614 3.13 0.40 51.30
C ALA A 614 3.69 -0.49 52.42
N SER A 615 4.47 0.07 53.35
CA SER A 615 4.99 -0.64 54.52
C SER A 615 3.90 -0.99 55.52
N VAL A 616 2.91 -0.11 55.72
CA VAL A 616 1.70 -0.44 56.50
C VAL A 616 0.94 -1.61 55.86
N ILE A 617 0.76 -1.61 54.53
CA ILE A 617 0.11 -2.69 53.79
C ILE A 617 0.89 -4.01 53.92
N LEU A 618 2.23 -3.98 53.85
CA LEU A 618 3.08 -5.16 54.01
C LEU A 618 3.08 -5.71 55.44
N VAL A 619 3.05 -4.84 56.46
CA VAL A 619 2.91 -5.24 57.87
C VAL A 619 1.53 -5.83 58.15
N GLN A 620 0.47 -5.24 57.58
CA GLN A 620 -0.89 -5.78 57.67
C GLN A 620 -1.00 -7.14 56.97
N ARG A 621 -0.37 -7.32 55.79
CA ARG A 621 -0.26 -8.63 55.13
C ARG A 621 0.49 -9.66 55.95
N LYS A 622 1.61 -9.29 56.60
CA LYS A 622 2.32 -10.19 57.53
C LYS A 622 1.48 -10.56 58.76
N LYS A 623 0.71 -9.62 59.32
CA LYS A 623 -0.23 -9.91 60.43
C LYS A 623 -1.35 -10.87 60.00
N LEU A 624 -1.91 -10.69 58.80
CA LEU A 624 -2.93 -11.60 58.24
C LEU A 624 -2.38 -13.01 57.97
N LEU A 625 -1.12 -13.12 57.53
CA LEU A 625 -0.46 -14.42 57.36
C LEU A 625 -0.08 -15.10 58.69
N ALA A 626 0.17 -14.33 59.75
CA ALA A 626 0.44 -14.86 61.09
C ALA A 626 -0.84 -15.30 61.85
N LEU A 627 -2.00 -14.73 61.51
CA LEU A 627 -3.31 -15.08 62.08
C LEU A 627 -4.02 -16.24 61.37
N GLY A 628 -3.49 -16.73 60.24
CA GLY A 628 -4.02 -17.87 59.48
C GLY A 628 -3.41 -19.24 59.84
N GLY A 629 -2.56 -19.29 60.88
CA GLY A 629 -1.77 -20.47 61.25
C GLY A 629 -2.11 -21.08 62.61
N THR A 630 -3.38 -21.24 62.94
CA THR A 630 -3.87 -22.18 63.97
C THR A 630 -5.28 -22.64 63.57
N ARG A 631 -5.34 -23.84 63.00
CA ARG A 631 -6.50 -24.74 63.06
C ARG A 631 -6.16 -25.82 64.07
#